data_AF-A0A0G1ADC6-F1
#
_entry.id   AF-A0A0G1ADC6-F1
#
_cell.length_a   1.000
_cell.length_b   1.000
_cell.length_c   1.000
_cell.angle_alpha   90.00
_cell.angle_beta   90.00
_cell.angle_gamma   90.00
#
_symmetry.space_group_name_H-M   'P 1'
#
loop_
_entity.id
_entity.type
_entity.pdbx_description
1 polymer ?
#
loop_
_entity_poly.entity_id
_entity_poly.type
_entity_poly.pdbx_seq_one_letter_code
_entity_poly.pdbx_strand_id
1 'polypeptide(L)'
;MDEWTTKDELRFQNWYKQVSTILKIDSNPNPDLHQYDYRRYYLDNAKGNEKESIINFIKLIANKPDAHGFPDAYKLPGHPTFSNESVYQDSTKGIIGGSWQDDSTFVPSKFNLSKYNEDFYKNFKYRESK
;
A
#
# COMPACT_ATOMS: atom_id res chain seq x y z
N MET A 1 -13.82 -2.50 -16.15
CA MET A 1 -12.98 -1.53 -15.43
C MET A 1 -13.27 -0.18 -16.03
N ASP A 2 -13.78 0.76 -15.24
CA ASP A 2 -13.93 2.13 -15.71
C ASP A 2 -12.55 2.64 -16.13
N GLU A 3 -12.45 3.16 -17.35
CA GLU A 3 -11.21 3.65 -17.94
C GLU A 3 -10.69 4.84 -17.12
N TRP A 4 -9.44 4.78 -16.66
CA TRP A 4 -8.82 5.87 -15.92
C TRP A 4 -8.62 7.07 -16.84
N THR A 5 -9.38 8.14 -16.60
CA THR A 5 -9.35 9.32 -17.47
C THR A 5 -8.33 10.37 -16.98
N THR A 6 -7.96 11.30 -17.85
CA THR A 6 -7.17 12.50 -17.47
C THR A 6 -7.84 13.30 -16.35
N LYS A 7 -9.18 13.31 -16.29
CA LYS A 7 -9.94 13.98 -15.23
C LYS A 7 -9.82 13.24 -13.89
N ASP A 8 -9.80 11.91 -13.92
CA ASP A 8 -9.56 11.10 -12.73
C ASP A 8 -8.14 11.29 -12.21
N GLU A 9 -7.15 11.32 -13.11
CA GLU A 9 -5.76 11.63 -12.74
C GLU A 9 -5.65 12.99 -12.05
N LEU A 10 -6.28 14.04 -12.60
CA LEU A 10 -6.25 15.37 -11.99
C LEU A 10 -6.91 15.38 -10.59
N ARG A 11 -8.03 14.68 -10.42
CA ARG A 11 -8.71 14.56 -9.12
C ARG A 11 -7.86 13.81 -8.11
N PHE A 12 -7.26 12.69 -8.53
CA PHE A 12 -6.35 11.90 -7.72
C PHE A 12 -5.14 12.72 -7.26
N GLN A 13 -4.47 13.43 -8.18
CA GLN A 13 -3.32 14.28 -7.86
C GLN A 13 -3.69 15.37 -6.85
N ASN A 14 -4.86 16.00 -7.00
CA ASN A 14 -5.35 16.99 -6.05
C ASN A 14 -5.70 16.39 -4.67
N TRP A 15 -6.26 15.19 -4.63
CA TRP A 15 -6.52 14.45 -3.40
C TRP A 15 -5.22 14.06 -2.70
N TYR A 16 -4.28 13.45 -3.42
CA TYR A 16 -3.01 12.98 -2.86
C TYR A 16 -2.17 14.15 -2.36
N LYS A 17 -2.12 15.27 -3.09
CA LYS A 17 -1.43 16.49 -2.62
C LYS A 17 -1.97 17.01 -1.28
N GLN A 18 -3.27 16.93 -1.05
CA GLN A 18 -3.86 17.32 0.25
C GLN A 18 -3.45 16.36 1.36
N VAL A 19 -3.58 15.06 1.12
CA VAL A 19 -3.16 14.01 2.05
C VAL A 19 -1.68 14.15 2.39
N SER A 20 -0.82 14.28 1.37
CA SER A 20 0.63 14.35 1.54
C SER A 20 1.08 15.58 2.31
N THR A 21 0.42 16.72 2.07
CA THR A 21 0.66 17.97 2.80
C THR A 21 0.31 17.82 4.28
N ILE A 22 -0.83 17.19 4.61
CA ILE A 22 -1.28 17.03 5.99
C ILE A 22 -0.37 16.04 6.74
N LEU A 23 -0.04 14.92 6.11
CA LEU A 23 0.80 13.87 6.70
C LEU A 23 2.30 14.17 6.63
N LYS A 24 2.70 15.24 5.92
CA LYS A 24 4.10 15.59 5.66
C LYS A 24 4.90 14.45 5.02
N ILE A 25 4.26 13.71 4.10
CA ILE A 25 4.88 12.67 3.29
C ILE A 25 5.19 13.21 1.88
N ASP A 26 5.96 12.44 1.09
CA ASP A 26 6.23 12.79 -0.29
C ASP A 26 4.92 13.00 -1.08
N SER A 27 4.85 14.14 -1.77
CA SER A 27 3.72 14.56 -2.58
C SER A 27 3.69 13.91 -3.97
N ASN A 28 4.72 13.17 -4.36
CA ASN A 28 4.72 12.41 -5.60
C ASN A 28 3.93 11.11 -5.39
N PRO A 29 2.82 10.85 -6.10
CA PRO A 29 2.08 9.59 -5.94
C PRO A 29 2.59 8.46 -6.83
N ASN A 30 3.77 8.59 -7.46
CA ASN A 30 4.23 7.61 -8.42
C ASN A 30 4.51 6.23 -7.74
N PRO A 31 3.80 5.16 -8.10
CA PRO A 31 4.05 3.81 -7.58
C PRO A 31 5.47 3.29 -7.86
N ASP A 32 6.19 3.82 -8.85
CA ASP A 32 7.60 3.45 -9.05
C ASP A 32 8.51 3.95 -7.92
N LEU A 33 8.05 4.97 -7.18
CA LEU A 33 8.71 5.53 -6.00
C LEU A 33 8.06 5.06 -4.70
N HIS A 34 6.87 4.45 -4.77
CA HIS A 34 6.06 4.03 -3.63
C HIS A 34 5.67 2.58 -3.73
N GLN A 35 5.96 1.79 -2.70
CA GLN A 35 5.66 0.35 -2.67
C GLN A 35 4.14 0.03 -2.54
N TYR A 36 3.26 1.00 -2.82
CA TYR A 36 1.80 0.93 -2.71
C TYR A 36 1.10 1.59 -3.92
N ASP A 37 -0.07 1.07 -4.30
CA ASP A 37 -0.93 1.67 -5.32
C ASP A 37 -1.98 2.63 -4.71
N TYR A 38 -1.60 3.89 -4.57
CA TYR A 38 -2.49 4.94 -4.09
C TYR A 38 -3.63 5.26 -5.07
N ARG A 39 -3.49 4.99 -6.37
CA ARG A 39 -4.56 5.22 -7.36
C ARG A 39 -5.68 4.22 -7.15
N ARG A 40 -5.33 2.95 -6.98
CA ARG A 40 -6.31 1.90 -6.69
C ARG A 40 -7.06 2.18 -5.39
N TYR A 41 -6.35 2.58 -4.34
CA TYR A 41 -7.00 3.01 -3.11
C TYR A 41 -7.97 4.18 -3.34
N TYR A 42 -7.55 5.19 -4.10
CA TYR A 42 -8.39 6.35 -4.41
C TYR A 42 -9.68 5.92 -5.12
N LEU A 43 -9.59 5.01 -6.10
CA LEU A 43 -10.77 4.48 -6.78
C LEU A 43 -11.72 3.76 -5.83
N ASP A 44 -11.18 2.90 -4.98
CA ASP A 44 -11.99 2.04 -4.11
C ASP A 44 -12.60 2.81 -2.91
N ASN A 45 -11.93 3.88 -2.44
CA ASN A 45 -12.27 4.51 -1.15
C ASN A 45 -12.51 6.02 -1.19
N ALA A 46 -12.10 6.73 -2.25
CA ALA A 46 -12.08 8.20 -2.26
C ALA A 46 -12.85 8.83 -3.41
N LYS A 47 -12.89 8.21 -4.59
CA LYS A 47 -13.53 8.77 -5.78
C LYS A 47 -15.01 9.05 -5.50
N GLY A 48 -15.40 10.32 -5.60
CA GLY A 48 -16.76 10.78 -5.33
C GLY A 48 -17.02 11.24 -3.89
N ASN A 49 -16.12 10.95 -2.93
CA ASN A 49 -16.21 11.35 -1.52
C ASN A 49 -14.86 11.88 -0.99
N GLU A 50 -14.13 12.64 -1.81
CA GLU A 50 -12.71 12.95 -1.57
C GLU A 50 -12.43 13.66 -0.24
N LYS A 51 -13.35 14.50 0.23
CA LYS A 51 -13.18 15.24 1.49
C LYS A 51 -13.21 14.31 2.71
N GLU A 52 -14.15 13.37 2.73
CA GLU A 52 -14.28 12.41 3.83
C GLU A 52 -13.14 11.39 3.80
N SER A 53 -12.74 10.95 2.61
CA SER A 53 -11.66 9.98 2.45
C SER A 53 -10.30 10.52 2.92
N ILE A 54 -10.04 11.83 2.81
CA ILE A 54 -8.84 12.45 3.40
C ILE A 54 -8.81 12.23 4.92
N ILE A 55 -9.93 12.45 5.62
CA ILE A 55 -10.02 12.25 7.08
C ILE A 55 -9.78 10.77 7.43
N ASN A 56 -10.39 9.86 6.68
CA ASN A 56 -10.24 8.43 6.92
C ASN A 56 -8.81 7.95 6.65
N PHE A 57 -8.18 8.45 5.59
CA PHE A 57 -6.78 8.17 5.28
C PHE A 57 -5.85 8.70 6.37
N ILE A 58 -6.07 9.92 6.86
CA ILE A 58 -5.26 10.49 7.96
C ILE A 58 -5.40 9.63 9.22
N LYS A 59 -6.61 9.20 9.60
CA LYS A 59 -6.80 8.32 10.77
C LYS A 59 -6.07 6.99 10.62
N LEU A 60 -6.11 6.41 9.42
CA LEU A 60 -5.44 5.16 9.09
C LEU A 60 -3.91 5.28 9.26
N ILE A 61 -3.30 6.38 8.80
CA ILE A 61 -1.86 6.61 8.92
C ILE A 61 -1.44 7.13 10.30
N ALA A 62 -2.19 8.07 10.89
CA ALA A 62 -1.82 8.72 12.15
C ALA A 62 -1.83 7.76 13.35
N ASN A 63 -2.63 6.70 13.30
CA ASN A 63 -2.62 5.64 14.32
C ASN A 63 -1.44 4.66 14.15
N LYS A 64 -0.62 4.81 13.11
CA LYS A 64 0.52 3.93 12.79
C LYS A 64 1.78 4.79 12.51
N PRO A 65 2.45 5.28 13.56
CA PRO A 65 3.49 6.33 13.49
C PRO A 65 4.76 5.95 12.72
N ASP A 66 4.90 4.69 12.31
CA ASP A 66 6.00 4.13 11.53
C ASP A 66 5.81 4.26 10.00
N ALA A 67 4.87 5.07 9.52
CA ALA A 67 4.60 5.29 8.08
C ALA A 67 4.17 4.02 7.31
N HIS A 68 3.78 2.99 8.04
CA HIS A 68 3.55 1.63 7.53
C HIS A 68 2.07 1.21 7.59
N GLY A 69 1.17 2.16 7.81
CA GLY A 69 -0.25 1.89 8.04
C GLY A 69 -1.15 1.77 6.81
N PHE A 70 -0.60 1.70 5.61
CA PHE A 70 -1.43 1.59 4.41
C PHE A 70 -1.86 0.14 4.15
N PRO A 71 -3.12 -0.11 3.72
CA PRO A 71 -3.66 -1.47 3.72
C PRO A 71 -2.90 -2.41 2.78
N ASP A 72 -2.73 -3.64 3.23
CA ASP A 72 -2.09 -4.72 2.47
C ASP A 72 -2.70 -4.95 1.09
N ALA A 73 -4.02 -4.75 0.97
CA ALA A 73 -4.76 -4.81 -0.28
C ALA A 73 -4.09 -4.02 -1.42
N TYR A 74 -3.38 -2.94 -1.09
CA TYR A 74 -2.76 -2.03 -2.06
C TYR A 74 -1.23 -2.12 -2.11
N LYS A 75 -0.60 -3.06 -1.37
CA LYS A 75 0.84 -3.31 -1.47
C LYS A 75 1.17 -3.85 -2.86
N LEU A 76 2.13 -3.23 -3.54
CA LEU A 76 2.59 -3.68 -4.84
C LEU A 76 3.54 -4.88 -4.69
N PRO A 77 3.75 -5.70 -5.73
CA PRO A 77 4.65 -6.87 -5.67
C PRO A 77 6.11 -6.54 -5.28
N GLY A 78 6.52 -5.28 -5.37
CA GLY A 78 7.82 -4.80 -4.89
C GLY A 78 7.87 -4.48 -3.39
N HIS A 79 6.79 -4.63 -2.62
CA HIS A 79 6.79 -4.33 -1.18
C HIS A 79 7.43 -5.49 -0.38
N PRO A 80 8.33 -5.24 0.59
CA PRO A 80 8.93 -6.27 1.43
C PRO A 80 7.92 -7.17 2.13
N THR A 81 6.79 -6.61 2.56
CA THR A 81 5.65 -7.32 3.15
C THR A 81 4.47 -7.51 2.20
N PHE A 82 4.72 -7.59 0.89
CA PHE A 82 3.69 -7.94 -0.09
C PHE A 82 3.04 -9.28 0.30
N SER A 83 1.75 -9.23 0.66
CA SER A 83 1.01 -10.33 1.27
C SER A 83 -0.06 -10.90 0.35
N ASN A 84 -0.61 -12.04 0.74
CA ASN A 84 -1.74 -12.69 0.11
C ASN A 84 -3.06 -11.89 0.21
N GLU A 85 -3.09 -10.79 0.95
CA GLU A 85 -4.22 -9.86 1.01
C GLU A 85 -4.20 -8.84 -0.14
N SER A 86 -3.06 -8.68 -0.84
CA SER A 86 -2.92 -7.73 -1.95
C SER A 86 -3.76 -8.11 -3.16
N VAL A 87 -4.42 -7.12 -3.78
CA VAL A 87 -5.15 -7.31 -5.04
C VAL A 87 -4.23 -7.63 -6.23
N TYR A 88 -2.91 -7.45 -6.06
CA TYR A 88 -1.90 -7.74 -7.09
C TYR A 88 -1.29 -9.14 -6.97
N GLN A 89 -1.71 -9.95 -5.99
CA GLN A 89 -1.30 -11.36 -5.97
C GLN A 89 -2.01 -12.13 -7.09
N ASP A 90 -1.22 -12.88 -7.86
CA ASP A 90 -1.65 -13.62 -9.03
C ASP A 90 -0.92 -14.96 -9.06
N SER A 91 -1.60 -16.00 -8.59
CA SER A 91 -1.09 -17.36 -8.54
C SER A 91 -0.82 -17.95 -9.93
N THR A 92 -1.53 -17.48 -10.97
CA THR A 92 -1.33 -17.94 -12.35
C THR A 92 -0.02 -17.44 -12.94
N LYS A 93 0.52 -16.34 -12.41
CA LYS A 93 1.81 -15.75 -12.80
C LYS A 93 2.92 -16.01 -11.78
N GLY A 94 2.64 -16.80 -10.73
CA GLY A 94 3.58 -17.05 -9.63
C GLY A 94 3.86 -15.85 -8.72
N ILE A 95 3.03 -14.81 -8.78
CA ILE A 95 3.12 -13.63 -7.91
C ILE A 95 2.29 -13.90 -6.65
N ILE A 96 2.84 -14.68 -5.73
CA ILE A 96 2.13 -15.07 -4.50
C ILE A 96 2.71 -14.26 -3.35
N GLY A 97 1.90 -13.47 -2.65
CA GLY A 97 2.36 -12.74 -1.47
C GLY A 97 2.60 -13.65 -0.25
N GLY A 98 3.33 -13.13 0.73
CA GLY A 98 3.51 -13.76 2.04
C GLY A 98 2.23 -13.73 2.88
N SER A 99 2.34 -14.05 4.16
CA SER A 99 1.19 -14.07 5.07
C SER A 99 1.53 -13.50 6.43
N TRP A 100 0.55 -12.83 7.04
CA TRP A 100 0.63 -12.41 8.44
C TRP A 100 0.16 -13.54 9.34
N GLN A 101 0.91 -13.75 10.42
CA GLN A 101 0.50 -14.60 11.54
C GLN A 101 -0.29 -13.78 12.56
N ASP A 102 -0.93 -14.45 13.51
CA ASP A 102 -1.76 -13.81 14.54
C ASP A 102 -0.96 -12.90 15.48
N ASP A 103 0.33 -13.18 15.64
CA ASP A 103 1.28 -12.39 16.43
C ASP A 103 1.87 -11.19 15.67
N SER A 104 1.29 -10.85 14.51
CA SER A 104 1.78 -9.84 13.58
C SER A 104 3.17 -10.13 12.98
N THR A 105 3.63 -11.37 13.01
CA THR A 105 4.83 -11.79 12.29
C THR A 105 4.52 -11.97 10.80
N PHE A 106 5.34 -11.40 9.93
CA PHE A 106 5.26 -11.63 8.49
C PHE A 106 6.05 -12.86 8.07
N VAL A 107 5.42 -13.79 7.37
CA VAL A 107 6.05 -14.97 6.78
C VAL A 107 6.15 -14.77 5.26
N PRO A 108 7.37 -14.58 4.69
CA PRO A 108 7.54 -14.32 3.27
C PRO A 108 7.25 -15.56 2.41
N SER A 109 6.70 -15.35 1.22
CA SER A 109 6.56 -16.40 0.21
C SER A 109 7.86 -16.61 -0.59
N LYS A 110 7.86 -17.60 -1.49
CA LYS A 110 8.95 -17.76 -2.48
C LYS A 110 9.12 -16.54 -3.37
N PHE A 111 8.03 -15.85 -3.72
CA PHE A 111 8.09 -14.64 -4.54
C PHE A 111 8.76 -13.50 -3.76
N ASN A 112 8.39 -13.30 -2.49
CA ASN A 112 9.07 -12.34 -1.61
C ASN A 112 10.58 -12.65 -1.53
N LEU A 113 10.93 -13.92 -1.31
CA LEU A 113 12.32 -14.38 -1.22
C LEU A 113 13.13 -14.19 -2.52
N SER A 114 12.45 -14.15 -3.68
CA SER A 114 13.08 -13.84 -4.96
C SER A 114 13.47 -12.36 -5.11
N LYS A 115 12.86 -11.47 -4.31
CA LYS A 115 13.12 -10.02 -4.30
C LYS A 115 14.03 -9.61 -3.14
N TYR A 116 13.88 -10.26 -2.00
CA TYR A 116 14.60 -9.99 -0.76
C TYR A 116 15.09 -11.31 -0.16
N ASN A 117 16.39 -11.45 0.14
CA ASN A 117 16.92 -12.70 0.66
C ASN A 117 16.45 -13.00 2.10
N GLU A 118 16.71 -14.20 2.59
CA GLU A 118 16.34 -14.59 3.95
C GLU A 118 16.97 -13.71 5.03
N ASP A 119 18.21 -13.25 4.80
CA ASP A 119 18.93 -12.43 5.78
C ASP A 119 18.31 -11.04 5.91
N PHE A 120 17.74 -10.49 4.83
CA PHE A 120 16.87 -9.32 4.92
C PHE A 120 15.74 -9.61 5.90
N TYR A 121 14.96 -10.67 5.70
CA TYR A 121 13.80 -10.98 6.56
C TYR A 121 14.17 -11.33 8.01
N LYS A 122 15.31 -11.99 8.26
CA LYS A 122 15.80 -12.26 9.62
C LYS A 122 16.10 -10.98 10.39
N ASN A 123 16.59 -9.96 9.69
CA ASN A 123 16.89 -8.64 10.27
C ASN A 123 15.73 -7.65 10.11
N PHE A 124 14.69 -8.02 9.36
CA PHE A 124 13.53 -7.20 9.07
C PHE A 124 12.61 -7.17 10.29
N LYS A 125 12.82 -6.18 11.17
CA LYS A 125 11.98 -5.94 12.33
C LYS A 125 10.70 -5.22 11.90
N TYR A 126 9.74 -5.97 11.37
CA TYR A 126 8.44 -5.42 11.01
C TYR A 126 7.35 -6.12 11.81
N ARG A 127 6.59 -5.33 12.56
CA ARG A 127 5.41 -5.76 13.32
C ARG A 127 4.32 -4.74 13.03
N GLU A 128 3.26 -5.15 12.35
CA GLU A 128 2.09 -4.27 12.25
C GLU A 128 1.26 -4.40 13.53
N SER A 129 0.95 -3.28 14.17
CA SER A 129 -0.12 -3.28 15.16
C SER A 129 -1.45 -3.50 14.43
N LYS A 130 -2.12 -4.62 14.74
CA LYS A 130 -3.51 -4.88 14.35
C LYS A 130 -4.46 -4.14 15.29
#